data_AF-A0A962T480-F1
#
_entry.id   AF-A0A962T480-F1
#
_cell.length_a   1.000
_cell.length_b   1.000
_cell.length_c   1.000
_cell.angle_alpha   90.00
_cell.angle_beta   90.00
_cell.angle_gamma   90.00
#
_symmetry.space_group_name_H-M   'P 1'
#
loop_
_entity.id
_entity.type
_entity.pdbx_description
1 polymer ?
#
loop_
_entity_poly.entity_id
_entity_poly.type
_entity_poly.pdbx_seq_one_letter_code
_entity_poly.pdbx_strand_id
1 'polypeptide(L)'
;MSPTPLFTRRRNVLFWLLTLLVLLAPLTALAQDSAFSPEQLQPAERDVSTELLRSILGPIVDKVRFAETLSTEDSPQFGPLFALFNGFLVLALGLLLFIKMIAAMLDTAHEGEALGHERSTTWTPVRIVLALGLLLPMVNGFSLAQILVLWTTLSGAGLADAVWNQAVDQFAEISLYTQPPPPQARRLAVALLASNVCEHIVTDLPARGEAKYAVTFESQPGQVGTVSERSSRWSVTHLGVAACGGYSIREPAEGIDPRQGTTGIDALDGFLRWVSDLLGFGADLRQDFSQALLNAHDVAALELRDHLKPLAQAIFDGQAELGECVTTATGTLTSTRCLSAIDAAAEQYVLRLQSLITNVVSVTGQRAFTEFTGRAQNEGWFTAGSWFYRLAALSDYMNKMALNVPEPYPIRIWEKLP
;
A
#
# COMPACT_ATOMS: atom_id res chain seq x y z
N MET A 1 -52.14 -20.76 46.50
CA MET A 1 -50.79 -20.70 47.10
C MET A 1 -49.96 -19.74 46.29
N SER A 2 -49.90 -18.48 46.73
CA SER A 2 -49.03 -17.44 46.18
C SER A 2 -47.59 -17.70 46.66
N PRO A 3 -46.58 -17.66 45.78
CA PRO A 3 -45.19 -17.86 46.21
C PRO A 3 -44.76 -16.70 47.11
N THR A 4 -44.22 -17.04 48.28
CA THR A 4 -43.70 -16.12 49.29
C THR A 4 -42.61 -15.19 48.73
N PRO A 5 -42.55 -13.91 49.17
CA PRO A 5 -41.70 -12.84 48.59
C PRO A 5 -40.18 -13.10 48.66
N LEU A 6 -39.73 -14.04 49.51
CA LEU A 6 -38.32 -14.44 49.61
C LEU A 6 -37.84 -15.22 48.36
N PHE A 7 -38.73 -15.93 47.66
CA PHE A 7 -38.38 -16.78 46.52
C PHE A 7 -38.14 -15.96 45.24
N THR A 8 -38.94 -14.92 45.03
CA THR A 8 -38.81 -13.97 43.91
C THR A 8 -37.55 -13.09 44.04
N ARG A 9 -37.18 -12.68 45.26
CA ARG A 9 -35.98 -11.86 45.49
C ARG A 9 -34.69 -12.65 45.22
N ARG A 10 -34.62 -13.93 45.59
CA ARG A 10 -33.47 -14.81 45.27
C ARG A 10 -33.32 -15.07 43.77
N ARG A 11 -34.44 -15.21 43.05
CA ARG A 11 -34.43 -15.44 41.59
C ARG A 11 -33.92 -14.24 40.80
N ASN A 12 -34.26 -13.02 41.23
CA ASN A 12 -33.75 -11.79 40.61
C ASN A 12 -32.26 -11.57 40.89
N VAL A 13 -31.78 -11.85 42.12
CA VAL A 13 -30.35 -11.75 42.44
C VAL A 13 -29.53 -12.79 41.64
N LEU A 14 -30.04 -14.02 41.52
CA LEU A 14 -29.39 -15.06 40.72
C LEU A 14 -29.37 -14.70 39.22
N PHE A 15 -30.43 -14.09 38.70
CA PHE A 15 -30.48 -13.61 37.32
C PHE A 15 -29.47 -12.49 37.07
N TRP A 16 -29.35 -11.52 37.99
CA TRP A 16 -28.35 -10.45 37.91
C TRP A 16 -26.91 -10.95 38.06
N LEU A 17 -26.68 -11.97 38.89
CA LEU A 17 -25.37 -12.62 39.01
C LEU A 17 -25.02 -13.40 37.75
N LEU A 18 -25.98 -14.10 37.15
CA LEU A 18 -25.80 -14.83 35.90
C LEU A 18 -25.58 -13.88 34.71
N THR A 19 -26.29 -12.75 34.63
CA THR A 19 -26.04 -11.75 33.59
C THR A 19 -24.69 -11.07 33.76
N LEU A 20 -24.25 -10.81 35.00
CA LEU A 20 -22.89 -10.31 35.28
C LEU A 20 -21.83 -11.35 34.89
N LEU A 21 -22.07 -12.64 35.17
CA LEU A 21 -21.17 -13.74 34.81
C LEU A 21 -21.08 -13.92 33.27
N VAL A 22 -22.19 -13.75 32.55
CA VAL A 22 -22.24 -13.79 31.09
C VAL A 22 -21.57 -12.55 30.46
N LEU A 23 -21.69 -11.37 31.08
CA LEU A 23 -20.96 -10.16 30.68
C LEU A 23 -19.46 -10.23 30.96
N LEU A 24 -19.04 -11.00 31.95
CA LEU A 24 -17.62 -11.26 32.29
C LEU A 24 -17.03 -12.48 31.55
N ALA A 25 -17.86 -13.36 30.99
CA ALA A 25 -17.44 -14.52 30.20
C ALA A 25 -16.49 -14.20 29.02
N PRO A 26 -16.65 -13.10 28.24
CA PRO A 26 -15.70 -12.78 27.17
C PRO A 26 -14.27 -12.51 27.64
N LEU A 27 -14.04 -12.19 28.93
CA LEU A 27 -12.68 -12.04 29.47
C LEU A 27 -11.94 -13.39 29.57
N THR A 28 -12.66 -14.51 29.66
CA THR A 28 -12.06 -15.85 29.78
C THR A 28 -11.74 -16.51 28.43
N ALA A 29 -12.39 -16.06 27.35
CA ALA A 29 -12.17 -16.59 25.99
C ALA A 29 -10.91 -16.03 25.32
N LEU A 30 -10.36 -14.91 25.79
CA LEU A 30 -9.15 -14.28 25.25
C LEU A 30 -7.82 -14.83 25.82
N ALA A 31 -7.86 -15.93 26.58
CA ALA A 31 -6.70 -16.45 27.30
C ALA A 31 -5.87 -17.51 26.52
N GLN A 32 -6.27 -17.92 25.32
CA GLN A 32 -5.64 -19.07 24.63
C GLN A 32 -4.62 -18.74 23.54
N ASP A 33 -4.42 -17.48 23.14
CA ASP A 33 -3.31 -17.08 22.28
C ASP A 33 -2.75 -15.73 22.75
N SER A 34 -1.42 -15.61 22.76
CA SER A 34 -0.60 -14.44 23.14
C SER A 34 -1.39 -13.32 23.83
N ALA A 35 -1.43 -13.37 25.17
CA ALA A 35 -2.20 -12.49 26.03
C ALA A 35 -2.22 -11.06 25.50
N PHE A 36 -3.42 -10.56 25.17
CA PHE A 36 -3.65 -9.18 24.80
C PHE A 36 -3.10 -8.26 25.89
N SER A 37 -1.96 -7.61 25.63
CA SER A 37 -1.35 -6.74 26.63
C SER A 37 -2.08 -5.39 26.62
N PRO A 38 -2.29 -4.73 27.77
CA PRO A 38 -2.88 -3.39 27.81
C PRO A 38 -2.11 -2.36 26.96
N GLU A 39 -0.84 -2.62 26.66
CA GLU A 39 0.00 -1.81 25.77
C GLU A 39 -0.44 -1.90 24.31
N GLN A 40 -1.07 -3.00 23.87
CA GLN A 40 -1.64 -3.12 22.51
C GLN A 40 -2.90 -2.26 22.29
N LEU A 41 -3.50 -1.73 23.36
CA LEU A 41 -4.59 -0.75 23.26
C LEU A 41 -4.09 0.69 23.06
N GLN A 42 -2.78 0.91 23.14
CA GLN A 42 -2.22 2.21 22.84
C GLN A 42 -2.07 2.33 21.33
N PRO A 43 -2.58 3.43 20.71
CA PRO A 43 -2.34 3.70 19.30
C PRO A 43 -0.84 3.73 18.95
N ALA A 44 -0.49 3.66 17.68
CA ALA A 44 0.89 3.87 17.24
C ALA A 44 1.39 5.29 17.62
N GLU A 45 2.70 5.46 17.80
CA GLU A 45 3.28 6.76 18.21
C GLU A 45 2.95 7.90 17.23
N ARG A 46 2.82 7.58 15.94
CA ARG A 46 2.47 8.51 14.86
C ARG A 46 1.15 8.16 14.18
N ASP A 47 0.24 7.51 14.91
CA ASP A 47 -1.07 7.18 14.37
C ASP A 47 -1.81 8.44 13.90
N VAL A 48 -2.18 8.46 12.63
CA VAL A 48 -2.80 9.61 11.97
C VAL A 48 -4.17 9.92 12.58
N SER A 49 -4.89 8.92 13.10
CA SER A 49 -6.18 9.17 13.77
C SER A 49 -5.99 9.93 15.08
N THR A 50 -4.95 9.62 15.85
CA THR A 50 -4.60 10.35 17.08
C THR A 50 -4.06 11.73 16.77
N GLU A 51 -3.29 11.91 15.70
CA GLU A 51 -2.80 13.22 15.28
C GLU A 51 -3.96 14.13 14.81
N LEU A 52 -4.92 13.58 14.08
CA LEU A 52 -6.14 14.30 13.70
C LEU A 52 -6.95 14.69 14.95
N LEU A 53 -7.14 13.76 15.89
CA LEU A 53 -7.80 14.07 17.15
C LEU A 53 -7.05 15.14 17.94
N ARG A 54 -5.71 15.09 17.96
CA ARG A 54 -4.85 16.10 18.60
C ARG A 54 -4.96 17.46 17.93
N SER A 55 -5.11 17.51 16.61
CA SER A 55 -5.30 18.77 15.86
C SER A 55 -6.62 19.46 16.22
N ILE A 56 -7.67 18.68 16.50
CA ILE A 56 -9.00 19.16 16.85
C ILE A 56 -9.07 19.44 18.35
N LEU A 57 -8.87 18.41 19.17
CA LEU A 57 -9.09 18.42 20.62
C LEU A 57 -7.88 18.89 21.39
N GLY A 58 -6.74 19.15 20.77
CA GLY A 58 -5.53 19.67 21.40
C GLY A 58 -4.80 18.66 22.31
N PRO A 59 -3.98 19.16 23.25
CA PRO A 59 -3.12 18.33 24.10
C PRO A 59 -3.85 17.33 25.01
N ILE A 60 -5.17 17.50 25.20
CA ILE A 60 -6.01 16.59 26.00
C ILE A 60 -5.92 15.14 25.53
N VAL A 61 -5.70 14.93 24.23
CA VAL A 61 -5.61 13.60 23.62
C VAL A 61 -4.43 12.84 24.19
N ASP A 62 -3.27 13.48 24.29
CA ASP A 62 -2.05 12.88 24.86
C ASP A 62 -2.24 12.60 26.35
N LYS A 63 -2.82 13.56 27.08
CA LYS A 63 -3.08 13.40 28.53
C LYS A 63 -3.99 12.22 28.84
N VAL A 64 -5.07 12.06 28.07
CA VAL A 64 -6.00 10.93 28.23
C VAL A 64 -5.36 9.62 27.79
N ARG A 65 -4.54 9.63 26.73
CA ARG A 65 -3.79 8.46 26.25
C ARG A 65 -2.81 7.93 27.30
N PHE A 66 -2.06 8.81 27.96
CA PHE A 66 -1.04 8.44 28.95
C PHE A 66 -1.53 8.45 30.40
N ALA A 67 -2.85 8.64 30.61
CA ALA A 67 -3.46 8.74 31.94
C ALA A 67 -2.78 9.80 32.85
N GLU A 68 -2.39 10.93 32.26
CA GLU A 68 -1.74 12.04 32.96
C GLU A 68 -2.75 12.99 33.64
N THR A 69 -2.29 13.71 34.65
CA THR A 69 -3.11 14.71 35.35
C THR A 69 -3.42 15.91 34.44
N LEU A 70 -4.68 16.34 34.44
CA LEU A 70 -5.17 17.45 33.63
C LEU A 70 -4.91 18.80 34.31
N SER A 71 -4.33 19.75 33.59
CA SER A 71 -4.04 21.10 34.08
C SER A 71 -4.76 22.18 33.27
N THR A 72 -4.81 23.41 33.81
CA THR A 72 -5.44 24.58 33.15
C THR A 72 -4.65 25.11 31.95
N GLU A 73 -3.35 24.79 31.85
CA GLU A 73 -2.48 25.22 30.73
C GLU A 73 -2.74 24.40 29.46
N ASP A 74 -3.42 23.26 29.59
CA ASP A 74 -3.71 22.33 28.49
C ASP A 74 -5.01 22.68 27.73
N SER A 75 -5.54 23.90 27.88
CA SER A 75 -6.86 24.26 27.35
C SER A 75 -6.88 24.18 25.82
N PRO A 76 -7.62 23.24 25.22
CA PRO A 76 -7.61 23.09 23.78
C PRO A 76 -8.53 24.10 23.11
N GLN A 77 -8.46 24.18 21.78
CA GLN A 77 -9.23 25.13 20.97
C GLN A 77 -10.75 25.04 21.25
N PHE A 78 -11.27 23.83 21.49
CA PHE A 78 -12.67 23.60 21.86
C PHE A 78 -12.95 23.61 23.37
N GLY A 79 -11.94 23.72 24.23
CA GLY A 79 -12.09 23.72 25.69
C GLY A 79 -13.12 24.74 26.19
N PRO A 80 -13.06 26.02 25.77
CA PRO A 80 -14.06 27.03 26.15
C PRO A 80 -15.48 26.70 25.66
N LEU A 81 -15.61 26.10 24.48
CA LEU A 81 -16.90 25.72 23.90
C LEU A 81 -17.55 24.60 24.73
N PHE A 82 -16.77 23.56 25.08
CA PHE A 82 -17.23 22.48 25.95
C PHE A 82 -17.52 22.96 27.36
N ALA A 83 -16.73 23.90 27.91
CA ALA A 83 -17.00 24.49 29.21
C ALA A 83 -18.38 25.20 29.23
N LEU A 84 -18.67 25.99 28.19
CA LEU A 84 -19.96 26.66 28.04
C LEU A 84 -21.12 25.66 27.90
N PHE A 85 -20.95 24.66 27.05
CA PHE A 85 -21.96 23.62 26.81
C PHE A 85 -22.23 22.78 28.07
N ASN A 86 -21.18 22.30 28.73
CA ASN A 86 -21.28 21.54 29.99
C ASN A 86 -21.91 22.40 31.09
N GLY A 87 -21.55 23.68 31.18
CA GLY A 87 -22.17 24.63 32.12
C GLY A 87 -23.68 24.79 31.90
N PHE A 88 -24.12 24.91 30.64
CA PHE A 88 -25.55 24.93 30.31
C PHE A 88 -26.26 23.63 30.70
N LEU A 89 -25.64 22.47 30.42
CA LEU A 89 -26.19 21.17 30.79
C LEU A 89 -26.31 20.98 32.31
N VAL A 90 -25.33 21.45 33.11
CA VAL A 90 -25.42 21.45 34.58
C VAL A 90 -26.59 22.33 35.05
N LEU A 91 -26.77 23.51 34.47
CA LEU A 91 -27.89 24.40 34.79
C LEU A 91 -29.23 23.74 34.47
N ALA A 92 -29.37 23.18 33.26
CA ALA A 92 -30.57 22.46 32.84
C ALA A 92 -30.88 21.26 33.74
N LEU A 93 -29.86 20.48 34.11
CA LEU A 93 -30.00 19.37 35.05
C LEU A 93 -30.44 19.86 36.43
N GLY A 94 -29.86 20.96 36.93
CA GLY A 94 -30.26 21.59 38.19
C GLY A 94 -31.74 22.00 38.19
N LEU A 95 -32.21 22.62 37.11
CA LEU A 95 -33.62 23.00 36.95
C LEU A 95 -34.54 21.78 36.90
N LEU A 96 -34.17 20.73 36.17
CA LEU A 96 -34.93 19.49 36.12
C LEU A 96 -35.02 18.80 37.49
N LEU A 97 -33.90 18.74 38.22
CA LEU A 97 -33.87 18.18 39.58
C LEU A 97 -34.74 19.00 40.53
N PHE A 98 -34.74 20.33 40.41
CA PHE A 98 -35.60 21.21 41.20
C PHE A 98 -37.09 20.93 40.95
N ILE A 99 -37.51 20.84 39.68
CA ILE A 99 -38.90 20.51 39.31
C ILE A 99 -39.26 19.11 39.83
N LYS A 100 -38.37 18.13 39.71
CA LYS A 100 -38.58 16.76 40.22
C LYS A 100 -38.68 16.72 41.74
N MET A 101 -37.92 17.55 42.46
CA MET A 101 -38.00 17.66 43.92
C MET A 101 -39.34 18.24 44.37
N ILE A 102 -39.82 19.30 43.71
CA ILE A 102 -41.16 19.87 43.99
C ILE A 102 -42.25 18.83 43.70
N ALA A 103 -42.19 18.16 42.55
CA ALA A 103 -43.14 17.11 42.21
C ALA A 103 -43.12 15.97 43.24
N ALA A 104 -41.94 15.52 43.66
CA ALA A 104 -41.81 14.49 44.69
C ALA A 104 -42.39 14.93 46.05
N MET A 105 -42.23 16.20 46.42
CA MET A 105 -42.83 16.77 47.63
C MET A 105 -44.37 16.79 47.53
N LEU A 106 -44.92 17.16 46.37
CA LEU A 106 -46.37 17.17 46.12
C LEU A 106 -46.95 15.75 46.13
N ASP A 107 -46.29 14.80 45.48
CA ASP A 107 -46.69 13.38 45.47
C ASP A 107 -46.68 12.82 46.91
N THR A 108 -45.64 13.14 47.69
CA THR A 108 -45.55 12.77 49.11
C THR A 108 -46.65 13.41 49.95
N ALA A 109 -47.05 14.65 49.65
CA ALA A 109 -48.11 15.35 50.36
C ALA A 109 -49.51 14.82 50.04
N HIS A 110 -49.75 14.31 48.83
CA HIS A 110 -51.05 13.76 48.41
C HIS A 110 -51.23 12.30 48.84
N GLU A 111 -50.17 11.49 48.82
CA GLU A 111 -50.23 10.05 49.09
C GLU A 111 -49.77 9.67 50.52
N GLY A 112 -49.12 10.57 51.26
CA GLY A 112 -48.72 10.36 52.66
C GLY A 112 -47.50 9.44 52.86
N GLU A 113 -46.96 8.86 51.78
CA GLU A 113 -45.71 8.08 51.77
C GLU A 113 -44.64 8.81 50.96
N ALA A 114 -43.41 8.85 51.48
CA ALA A 114 -42.29 9.51 50.81
C ALA A 114 -42.02 8.86 49.43
N LEU A 115 -42.20 9.64 48.36
CA LEU A 115 -41.93 9.33 46.95
C LEU A 115 -42.93 8.45 46.15
N GLY A 116 -44.09 8.08 46.70
CA GLY A 116 -45.18 7.44 45.94
C GLY A 116 -44.88 6.00 45.45
N HIS A 117 -45.92 5.19 45.33
CA HIS A 117 -45.84 3.72 45.34
C HIS A 117 -45.19 3.05 44.09
N GLU A 118 -44.90 3.79 43.00
CA GLU A 118 -44.61 3.17 41.69
C GLU A 118 -43.26 3.51 41.03
N ARG A 119 -42.40 4.36 41.62
CA ARG A 119 -41.05 4.56 41.07
C ARG A 119 -40.02 3.79 41.88
N SER A 120 -39.10 3.10 41.21
CA SER A 120 -37.97 2.41 41.84
C SER A 120 -37.05 3.40 42.57
N THR A 121 -37.41 3.77 43.80
CA THR A 121 -36.79 4.83 44.63
C THR A 121 -35.33 4.54 44.98
N THR A 122 -34.90 3.28 44.95
CA THR A 122 -33.54 2.90 45.38
C THR A 122 -32.44 3.28 44.39
N TRP A 123 -32.68 3.23 43.07
CA TRP A 123 -31.64 3.52 42.06
C TRP A 123 -31.60 5.01 41.67
N THR A 124 -32.70 5.74 41.83
CA THR A 124 -32.80 7.15 41.40
C THR A 124 -31.72 8.05 42.01
N PRO A 125 -31.42 8.01 43.32
CA PRO A 125 -30.33 8.81 43.91
C PRO A 125 -28.96 8.47 43.32
N VAL A 126 -28.69 7.18 43.10
CA VAL A 126 -27.42 6.71 42.50
C VAL A 126 -27.27 7.26 41.07
N ARG A 127 -28.33 7.21 40.27
CA ARG A 127 -28.39 7.79 38.92
C ARG A 127 -28.11 9.28 38.92
N ILE A 128 -28.69 10.03 39.86
CA ILE A 128 -28.52 11.49 39.96
C ILE A 128 -27.08 11.83 40.34
N VAL A 129 -26.52 11.18 41.35
CA VAL A 129 -25.13 11.40 41.78
C VAL A 129 -24.16 11.05 40.66
N LEU A 130 -24.40 9.93 39.96
CA LEU A 130 -23.57 9.50 38.84
C LEU A 130 -23.69 10.45 37.64
N ALA A 131 -24.89 10.89 37.28
CA ALA A 131 -25.11 11.86 36.22
C ALA A 131 -24.46 13.21 36.53
N LEU A 132 -24.59 13.69 37.77
CA LEU A 132 -23.94 14.93 38.20
C LEU A 132 -22.41 14.77 38.15
N GLY A 133 -21.88 13.67 38.69
CA GLY A 133 -20.45 13.36 38.67
C GLY A 133 -19.87 13.32 37.26
N LEU A 134 -20.52 12.63 36.32
CA LEU A 134 -20.05 12.54 34.94
C LEU A 134 -20.13 13.87 34.17
N LEU A 135 -21.03 14.76 34.56
CA LEU A 135 -21.33 15.99 33.82
C LEU A 135 -20.59 17.21 34.36
N LEU A 136 -20.10 17.14 35.61
CA LEU A 136 -19.32 18.21 36.22
C LEU A 136 -18.13 18.59 35.32
N PRO A 137 -18.00 19.88 34.96
CA PRO A 137 -16.89 20.36 34.14
C PRO A 137 -15.57 20.25 34.92
N MET A 138 -14.54 19.68 34.29
CA MET A 138 -13.18 19.68 34.80
C MET A 138 -12.44 20.98 34.47
N VAL A 139 -11.25 21.13 35.05
CA VAL A 139 -10.34 22.30 34.92
C VAL A 139 -9.99 22.69 33.47
N ASN A 140 -10.18 21.81 32.49
CA ASN A 140 -9.91 22.05 31.07
C ASN A 140 -11.17 22.25 30.20
N GLY A 141 -12.35 22.36 30.81
CA GLY A 141 -13.63 22.56 30.13
C GLY A 141 -14.37 21.28 29.70
N PHE A 142 -13.71 20.11 29.74
CA PHE A 142 -14.33 18.82 29.43
C PHE A 142 -15.07 18.27 30.65
N SER A 143 -16.14 17.50 30.43
CA SER A 143 -16.79 16.72 31.48
C SER A 143 -16.17 15.32 31.58
N LEU A 144 -16.34 14.66 32.73
CA LEU A 144 -15.89 13.28 32.96
C LEU A 144 -16.43 12.31 31.91
N ALA A 145 -17.68 12.48 31.48
CA ALA A 145 -18.28 11.71 30.40
C ALA A 145 -17.51 11.86 29.07
N GLN A 146 -17.14 13.08 28.70
CA GLN A 146 -16.41 13.36 27.46
C GLN A 146 -15.00 12.76 27.49
N ILE A 147 -14.33 12.81 28.65
CA ILE A 147 -13.03 12.17 28.84
C ILE A 147 -13.14 10.64 28.72
N LEU A 148 -14.18 10.03 29.28
CA LEU A 148 -14.42 8.59 29.17
C LEU A 148 -14.68 8.18 27.71
N VAL A 149 -15.46 8.96 26.97
CA VAL A 149 -15.67 8.74 25.53
C VAL A 149 -14.36 8.85 24.78
N LEU A 150 -13.56 9.89 25.03
CA LEU A 150 -12.25 10.06 24.39
C LEU A 150 -11.31 8.88 24.70
N TRP A 151 -11.26 8.43 25.95
CA TRP A 151 -10.46 7.27 26.36
C TRP A 151 -10.90 5.99 25.65
N THR A 152 -12.22 5.78 25.51
CA THR A 152 -12.78 4.63 24.79
C THR A 152 -12.42 4.68 23.30
N THR A 153 -12.50 5.87 22.68
CA THR A 153 -12.12 6.09 21.28
C THR A 153 -10.63 5.80 21.05
N LEU A 154 -9.75 6.29 21.93
CA LEU A 154 -8.31 6.05 21.83
C LEU A 154 -7.96 4.57 22.01
N SER A 155 -8.61 3.89 22.94
CA SER A 155 -8.45 2.44 23.14
C SER A 155 -8.94 1.65 21.91
N GLY A 156 -10.02 2.12 21.27
CA GLY A 156 -10.52 1.55 20.01
C GLY A 156 -9.56 1.75 18.84
N ALA A 157 -8.93 2.93 18.75
CA ALA A 157 -7.90 3.20 17.75
C ALA A 157 -6.67 2.31 17.94
N GLY A 158 -6.19 2.10 19.17
CA GLY A 158 -5.07 1.19 19.42
C GLY A 158 -5.38 -0.28 19.10
N LEU A 159 -6.60 -0.75 19.40
CA LEU A 159 -7.02 -2.07 18.94
C LEU A 159 -7.05 -2.17 17.41
N ALA A 160 -7.51 -1.12 16.72
CA ALA A 160 -7.52 -1.08 15.27
C ALA A 160 -6.10 -1.09 14.69
N ASP A 161 -5.14 -0.39 15.31
CA ASP A 161 -3.71 -0.44 14.96
C ASP A 161 -3.14 -1.85 15.15
N ALA A 162 -3.48 -2.53 16.24
CA ALA A 162 -3.02 -3.90 16.48
C ALA A 162 -3.51 -4.87 15.39
N VAL A 163 -4.79 -4.76 14.99
CA VAL A 163 -5.34 -5.53 13.86
C VAL A 163 -4.69 -5.13 12.54
N TRP A 164 -4.47 -3.83 12.33
CA TRP A 164 -3.86 -3.29 11.14
C TRP A 164 -2.42 -3.79 10.95
N ASN A 165 -1.62 -3.81 12.02
CA ASN A 165 -0.24 -4.28 11.96
C ASN A 165 -0.16 -5.73 11.47
N GLN A 166 -1.06 -6.61 11.96
CA GLN A 166 -1.14 -7.98 11.46
C GLN A 166 -1.56 -8.06 9.99
N ALA A 167 -2.50 -7.20 9.56
CA ALA A 167 -2.93 -7.16 8.18
C ALA A 167 -1.78 -6.74 7.25
N VAL A 168 -1.06 -5.68 7.60
CA VAL A 168 0.08 -5.19 6.80
C VAL A 168 1.16 -6.27 6.66
N ASP A 169 1.50 -6.97 7.75
CA ASP A 169 2.50 -8.05 7.72
C ASP A 169 2.09 -9.19 6.78
N GLN A 170 0.80 -9.53 6.70
CA GLN A 170 0.29 -10.56 5.79
C GLN A 170 0.21 -10.10 4.32
N PHE A 171 -0.18 -8.85 4.07
CA PHE A 171 -0.39 -8.34 2.72
C PHE A 171 0.89 -7.79 2.06
N ALA A 172 1.96 -7.55 2.82
CA ALA A 172 3.22 -7.03 2.30
C ALA A 172 4.03 -8.06 1.48
N GLU A 173 3.67 -9.35 1.49
CA GLU A 173 4.28 -10.38 0.65
C GLU A 173 3.83 -10.24 -0.82
N ILE A 174 4.38 -9.27 -1.54
CA ILE A 174 4.08 -9.12 -2.98
C ILE A 174 4.64 -10.33 -3.72
N SER A 175 3.76 -11.12 -4.32
CA SER A 175 4.15 -12.10 -5.32
C SER A 175 3.85 -11.56 -6.72
N LEU A 176 4.89 -11.46 -7.55
CA LEU A 176 4.74 -11.17 -8.98
C LEU A 176 4.21 -12.43 -9.68
N TYR A 177 3.16 -12.28 -10.47
CA TYR A 177 2.49 -13.43 -11.10
C TYR A 177 2.47 -13.40 -12.63
N THR A 178 3.18 -12.48 -13.29
CA THR A 178 3.08 -12.35 -14.76
C THR A 178 4.37 -12.73 -15.47
N GLN A 179 4.28 -13.73 -16.35
CA GLN A 179 5.32 -14.03 -17.32
C GLN A 179 5.17 -13.13 -18.55
N PRO A 180 6.27 -12.62 -19.15
CA PRO A 180 6.22 -11.82 -20.36
C PRO A 180 5.59 -12.57 -21.54
N PRO A 181 4.89 -11.85 -22.43
CA PRO A 181 4.15 -12.49 -23.53
C PRO A 181 5.11 -13.12 -24.56
N PRO A 182 4.94 -14.41 -24.90
CA PRO A 182 5.79 -15.13 -25.85
C PRO A 182 6.01 -14.45 -27.22
N PRO A 183 5.01 -13.84 -27.89
CA PRO A 183 5.22 -13.29 -29.23
C PRO A 183 6.15 -12.07 -29.25
N GLN A 184 6.20 -11.29 -28.17
CA GLN A 184 7.08 -10.12 -28.09
C GLN A 184 8.53 -10.56 -27.87
N ALA A 185 8.75 -11.54 -26.98
CA ALA A 185 10.08 -12.13 -26.75
C ALA A 185 10.67 -12.73 -28.04
N ARG A 186 9.84 -13.41 -28.85
CA ARG A 186 10.25 -13.91 -30.17
C ARG A 186 10.66 -12.80 -31.14
N ARG A 187 9.91 -11.69 -31.20
CA ARG A 187 10.25 -10.54 -32.06
C ARG A 187 11.60 -9.93 -31.66
N LEU A 188 11.84 -9.81 -30.35
CA LEU A 188 13.13 -9.36 -29.83
C LEU A 188 14.26 -10.32 -30.22
N ALA A 189 14.07 -11.64 -30.04
CA ALA A 189 15.05 -12.66 -30.42
C ALA A 189 15.44 -12.59 -31.91
N VAL A 190 14.45 -12.43 -32.80
CA VAL A 190 14.70 -12.27 -34.25
C VAL A 190 15.52 -11.01 -34.54
N ALA A 191 15.20 -9.88 -33.90
CA ALA A 191 15.92 -8.64 -34.09
C ALA A 191 17.38 -8.71 -33.59
N LEU A 192 17.59 -9.34 -32.43
CA LEU A 192 18.92 -9.55 -31.85
C LEU A 192 19.76 -10.55 -32.68
N LEU A 193 19.14 -11.57 -33.25
CA LEU A 193 19.78 -12.48 -34.20
C LEU A 193 20.26 -11.71 -35.45
N ALA A 194 19.38 -10.88 -36.02
CA ALA A 194 19.73 -10.05 -37.17
C ALA A 194 20.87 -9.06 -36.84
N SER A 195 20.91 -8.55 -35.61
CA SER A 195 22.02 -7.71 -35.12
C SER A 195 23.35 -8.48 -35.08
N ASN A 196 23.37 -9.72 -34.59
CA ASN A 196 24.57 -10.57 -34.60
C ASN A 196 25.04 -10.88 -36.03
N VAL A 197 24.11 -11.17 -36.94
CA VAL A 197 24.44 -11.39 -38.37
C VAL A 197 25.02 -10.11 -38.98
N CYS A 198 24.45 -8.93 -38.69
CA CYS A 198 25.00 -7.65 -39.12
C CYS A 198 26.43 -7.45 -38.60
N GLU A 199 26.72 -7.83 -37.36
CA GLU A 199 28.06 -7.75 -36.80
C GLU A 199 29.07 -8.59 -37.60
N HIS A 200 28.73 -9.84 -37.92
CA HIS A 200 29.58 -10.68 -38.79
C HIS A 200 29.81 -10.06 -40.17
N ILE A 201 28.74 -9.59 -40.83
CA ILE A 201 28.83 -8.94 -42.16
C ILE A 201 29.74 -7.73 -42.11
N VAL A 202 29.55 -6.85 -41.13
CA VAL A 202 30.34 -5.62 -40.96
C VAL A 202 31.81 -5.93 -40.74
N THR A 203 32.11 -6.95 -39.93
CA THR A 203 33.50 -7.34 -39.66
C THR A 203 34.20 -7.96 -40.86
N ASP A 204 33.45 -8.53 -41.81
CA ASP A 204 33.98 -9.09 -43.06
C ASP A 204 34.16 -8.04 -44.18
N LEU A 205 33.51 -6.89 -44.07
CA LEU A 205 33.64 -5.82 -45.07
C LEU A 205 35.10 -5.36 -45.21
N PRO A 206 35.61 -5.21 -46.46
CA PRO A 206 36.96 -4.70 -46.68
C PRO A 206 37.07 -3.25 -46.16
N ALA A 207 38.16 -2.95 -45.47
CA ALA A 207 38.43 -1.63 -44.92
C ALA A 207 38.41 -0.56 -46.04
N ARG A 208 37.74 0.58 -45.80
CA ARG A 208 37.87 1.77 -46.65
C ARG A 208 39.02 2.63 -46.13
N GLY A 209 40.20 2.50 -46.74
CA GLY A 209 41.41 3.20 -46.29
C GLY A 209 42.03 2.52 -45.06
N GLU A 210 42.49 3.30 -44.07
CA GLU A 210 43.12 2.77 -42.84
C GLU A 210 42.11 2.33 -41.77
N ALA A 211 40.83 2.64 -41.94
CA ALA A 211 39.81 2.37 -40.93
C ALA A 211 39.06 1.05 -41.19
N LYS A 212 39.18 0.13 -40.24
CA LYS A 212 38.34 -1.08 -40.19
C LYS A 212 36.97 -0.73 -39.62
N TYR A 213 35.93 -1.29 -40.22
CA TYR A 213 34.61 -1.27 -39.61
C TYR A 213 34.62 -2.13 -38.34
N ALA A 214 34.21 -1.55 -37.23
CA ALA A 214 34.11 -2.25 -35.96
C ALA A 214 32.74 -1.94 -35.36
N VAL A 215 32.10 -2.96 -34.81
CA VAL A 215 30.86 -2.80 -34.05
C VAL A 215 31.21 -2.42 -32.62
N THR A 216 30.61 -1.35 -32.14
CA THR A 216 30.73 -0.87 -30.76
C THR A 216 29.37 -0.93 -30.09
N PHE A 217 29.34 -1.54 -28.91
CA PHE A 217 28.15 -1.53 -28.04
C PHE A 217 28.07 -0.19 -27.29
N GLU A 218 26.90 0.43 -27.35
CA GLU A 218 26.61 1.66 -26.63
C GLU A 218 25.28 1.52 -25.89
N SER A 219 25.32 1.59 -24.57
CA SER A 219 24.13 1.65 -23.71
C SER A 219 24.01 3.06 -23.14
N GLN A 220 22.89 3.72 -23.41
CA GLN A 220 22.61 5.06 -22.92
C GLN A 220 21.29 5.09 -22.15
N PRO A 221 21.29 5.61 -20.91
CA PRO A 221 20.06 6.05 -20.28
C PRO A 221 19.53 7.28 -21.03
N GLY A 222 18.22 7.33 -21.24
CA GLY A 222 17.50 8.37 -21.95
C GLY A 222 16.19 8.71 -21.24
N GLN A 223 15.51 9.71 -21.77
CA GLN A 223 14.19 10.17 -21.33
C GLN A 223 13.34 10.47 -22.56
N VAL A 224 12.12 9.95 -22.59
CA VAL A 224 11.12 10.27 -23.62
C VAL A 224 9.96 10.99 -22.94
N GLY A 225 9.97 12.33 -23.00
CA GLY A 225 9.06 13.13 -22.18
C GLY A 225 9.42 13.03 -20.70
N THR A 226 8.49 12.51 -19.88
CA THR A 226 8.68 12.28 -18.43
C THR A 226 9.04 10.84 -18.08
N VAL A 227 9.25 9.99 -19.09
CA VAL A 227 9.42 8.53 -18.93
C VAL A 227 10.88 8.16 -19.12
N SER A 228 11.44 7.37 -18.20
CA SER A 228 12.79 6.86 -18.33
C SER A 228 12.89 5.81 -19.45
N GLU A 229 13.89 5.95 -20.29
CA GLU A 229 14.22 5.00 -21.36
C GLU A 229 15.63 4.46 -21.12
N ARG A 230 15.84 3.17 -21.36
CA ARG A 230 17.18 2.58 -21.47
C ARG A 230 17.34 2.03 -22.87
N SER A 231 18.34 2.50 -23.60
CA SER A 231 18.57 2.07 -24.99
C SER A 231 19.95 1.48 -25.16
N SER A 232 20.02 0.36 -25.85
CA SER A 232 21.24 -0.42 -26.11
C SER A 232 21.37 -0.61 -27.62
N ARG A 233 22.46 -0.12 -28.19
CA ARG A 233 22.65 0.03 -29.64
C ARG A 233 24.00 -0.53 -30.09
N TRP A 234 24.02 -1.12 -31.28
CA TRP A 234 25.23 -1.56 -31.96
C TRP A 234 25.59 -0.59 -33.07
N SER A 235 26.44 0.37 -32.70
CA SER A 235 26.97 1.40 -33.59
C SER A 235 28.16 0.85 -34.36
N VAL A 236 28.40 1.36 -35.56
CA VAL A 236 29.53 0.91 -36.39
C VAL A 236 30.39 2.09 -36.75
N THR A 237 31.71 1.96 -36.58
CA THR A 237 32.67 3.01 -36.95
C THR A 237 32.45 3.43 -38.39
N HIS A 238 32.35 4.74 -38.65
CA HIS A 238 32.08 5.34 -39.98
C HIS A 238 30.70 5.07 -40.59
N LEU A 239 29.89 4.19 -40.02
CA LEU A 239 28.49 3.91 -40.40
C LEU A 239 27.51 4.49 -39.36
N GLY A 240 27.99 5.04 -38.24
CA GLY A 240 27.20 5.80 -37.28
C GLY A 240 26.38 4.96 -36.31
N VAL A 241 25.49 5.63 -35.57
CA VAL A 241 24.79 5.06 -34.42
C VAL A 241 23.74 4.02 -34.85
N ALA A 242 23.64 2.92 -34.08
CA ALA A 242 22.68 1.83 -34.27
C ALA A 242 22.67 1.23 -35.70
N ALA A 243 23.82 1.22 -36.39
CA ALA A 243 23.91 0.67 -37.73
C ALA A 243 23.53 -0.83 -37.75
N CYS A 244 23.95 -1.61 -36.75
CA CYS A 244 23.54 -3.01 -36.56
C CYS A 244 22.33 -3.19 -35.63
N GLY A 245 21.47 -2.17 -35.54
CA GLY A 245 20.25 -2.21 -34.74
C GLY A 245 20.53 -2.02 -33.24
N GLY A 246 19.57 -2.46 -32.43
CA GLY A 246 19.54 -2.19 -30.99
C GLY A 246 18.22 -2.65 -30.37
N TYR A 247 18.00 -2.25 -29.13
CA TYR A 247 16.68 -2.26 -28.50
C TYR A 247 16.54 -1.08 -27.53
N SER A 248 15.31 -0.74 -27.19
CA SER A 248 14.97 0.25 -26.18
C SER A 248 13.92 -0.30 -25.22
N ILE A 249 14.11 -0.03 -23.94
CA ILE A 249 13.19 -0.37 -22.87
C ILE A 249 12.68 0.95 -22.32
N ARG A 250 11.38 1.17 -22.40
CA ARG A 250 10.74 2.39 -21.88
C ARG A 250 9.91 2.03 -20.70
N GLU A 251 10.02 2.78 -19.61
CA GLU A 251 9.12 2.62 -18.49
C GLU A 251 7.64 2.73 -18.98
N PRO A 252 6.75 1.81 -18.58
CA PRO A 252 5.37 1.81 -19.03
C PRO A 252 4.66 3.05 -18.50
N ALA A 253 3.73 3.59 -19.29
CA ALA A 253 2.89 4.71 -18.83
C ALA A 253 2.17 4.33 -17.52
N GLU A 254 2.18 5.24 -16.55
CA GLU A 254 1.42 5.07 -15.30
C GLU A 254 -0.06 4.92 -15.66
N GLY A 255 -0.65 3.75 -15.39
CA GLY A 255 -2.09 3.54 -15.60
C GLY A 255 -2.94 4.09 -14.46
N ILE A 256 -2.31 4.35 -13.31
CA ILE A 256 -2.89 4.96 -12.13
C ILE A 256 -1.90 6.06 -11.72
N ASP A 257 -2.13 7.29 -12.20
CA ASP A 257 -1.44 8.47 -11.68
C ASP A 257 -2.31 9.04 -10.53
N PRO A 258 -1.93 8.85 -9.25
CA PRO A 258 -2.71 9.34 -8.12
C PRO A 258 -2.81 10.87 -8.06
N ARG A 259 -2.04 11.61 -8.88
CA ARG A 259 -2.13 13.07 -9.01
C ARG A 259 -3.11 13.51 -10.08
N GLN A 260 -3.43 12.65 -11.04
CA GLN A 260 -4.49 12.93 -12.01
C GLN A 260 -5.83 12.72 -11.31
N GLY A 261 -6.57 13.80 -11.13
CA GLY A 261 -7.95 13.74 -10.67
C GLY A 261 -8.79 12.98 -11.68
N THR A 262 -8.99 11.68 -11.46
CA THR A 262 -9.72 10.81 -12.39
C THR A 262 -11.22 10.85 -12.17
N THR A 263 -11.70 11.54 -11.13
CA THR A 263 -13.11 11.51 -10.74
C THR A 263 -13.92 12.66 -11.36
N GLY A 264 -13.25 13.74 -11.77
CA GLY A 264 -13.90 14.93 -12.33
C GLY A 264 -14.71 15.71 -11.29
N ILE A 265 -14.47 15.44 -10.00
CA ILE A 265 -15.13 16.07 -8.86
C ILE A 265 -14.03 16.78 -8.07
N ASP A 266 -13.95 18.10 -8.19
CA ASP A 266 -12.84 18.91 -7.66
C ASP A 266 -12.53 18.68 -6.17
N ALA A 267 -13.56 18.41 -5.35
CA ALA A 267 -13.40 18.12 -3.93
C ALA A 267 -12.81 16.73 -3.66
N LEU A 268 -13.20 15.73 -4.45
CA LEU A 268 -12.68 14.37 -4.35
C LEU A 268 -11.27 14.29 -4.93
N ASP A 269 -11.03 14.94 -6.07
CA ASP A 269 -9.70 15.06 -6.67
C ASP A 269 -8.76 15.89 -5.78
N GLY A 270 -9.27 16.90 -5.08
CA GLY A 270 -8.55 17.67 -4.06
C GLY A 270 -8.21 16.85 -2.82
N PHE A 271 -9.14 16.02 -2.35
CA PHE A 271 -8.89 15.04 -1.28
C PHE A 271 -7.86 14.01 -1.72
N LEU A 272 -7.97 13.46 -2.93
CA LEU A 272 -7.01 12.48 -3.47
C LEU A 272 -5.62 13.10 -3.70
N ARG A 273 -5.53 14.38 -4.10
CA ARG A 273 -4.26 15.12 -4.18
C ARG A 273 -3.66 15.42 -2.81
N TRP A 274 -4.48 15.86 -1.85
CA TRP A 274 -4.03 16.08 -0.47
C TRP A 274 -3.56 14.78 0.17
N VAL A 275 -4.31 13.69 -0.01
CA VAL A 275 -3.91 12.34 0.34
C VAL A 275 -2.59 12.04 -0.38
N SER A 276 -2.49 12.10 -1.71
CA SER A 276 -1.23 11.89 -2.47
C SER A 276 -0.02 12.68 -1.94
N ASP A 277 -0.17 13.94 -1.54
CA ASP A 277 0.92 14.79 -1.02
C ASP A 277 1.25 14.49 0.45
N LEU A 278 0.25 14.22 1.29
CA LEU A 278 0.44 13.71 2.67
C LEU A 278 1.11 12.32 2.63
N LEU A 279 0.84 11.56 1.57
CA LEU A 279 1.25 10.20 1.35
C LEU A 279 2.64 10.04 0.72
N GLY A 280 3.50 11.06 0.61
CA GLY A 280 4.82 11.07 -0.07
C GLY A 280 5.66 9.78 0.00
N PHE A 281 5.24 8.77 -0.75
CA PHE A 281 5.77 7.42 -0.74
C PHE A 281 5.96 7.01 -2.19
N GLY A 282 7.20 6.64 -2.49
CA GLY A 282 7.47 5.84 -3.66
C GLY A 282 7.85 6.59 -4.93
N ALA A 283 8.11 7.90 -4.93
CA ALA A 283 8.92 8.45 -6.02
C ALA A 283 10.31 7.79 -6.02
N ASP A 284 10.95 7.76 -4.85
CA ASP A 284 12.24 7.08 -4.64
C ASP A 284 12.11 5.56 -4.81
N LEU A 285 11.08 4.94 -4.22
CA LEU A 285 10.88 3.50 -4.33
C LEU A 285 10.57 3.04 -5.76
N ARG A 286 9.69 3.75 -6.46
CA ARG A 286 9.38 3.50 -7.87
C ARG A 286 10.61 3.70 -8.71
N GLN A 287 11.40 4.75 -8.45
CA GLN A 287 12.64 5.00 -9.16
C GLN A 287 13.66 3.87 -8.92
N ASP A 288 13.80 3.37 -7.70
CA ASP A 288 14.69 2.25 -7.39
C ASP A 288 14.25 0.96 -8.07
N PHE A 289 12.96 0.65 -8.05
CA PHE A 289 12.39 -0.49 -8.77
C PHE A 289 12.48 -0.32 -10.28
N SER A 290 12.20 0.87 -10.81
CA SER A 290 12.24 1.14 -12.25
C SER A 290 13.64 0.93 -12.78
N GLN A 291 14.65 1.51 -12.12
CA GLN A 291 16.05 1.33 -12.51
C GLN A 291 16.49 -0.13 -12.40
N ALA A 292 16.15 -0.81 -11.32
CA ALA A 292 16.52 -2.22 -11.13
C ALA A 292 15.86 -3.13 -12.17
N LEU A 293 14.58 -2.92 -12.49
CA LEU A 293 13.85 -3.69 -13.50
C LEU A 293 14.30 -3.37 -14.93
N LEU A 294 14.57 -2.10 -15.25
CA LEU A 294 15.17 -1.72 -16.54
C LEU A 294 16.53 -2.39 -16.74
N ASN A 295 17.35 -2.47 -15.69
CA ASN A 295 18.62 -3.19 -15.74
C ASN A 295 18.43 -4.70 -15.92
N ALA A 296 17.42 -5.30 -15.26
CA ALA A 296 17.11 -6.73 -15.42
C ALA A 296 16.73 -7.07 -16.87
N HIS A 297 15.91 -6.24 -17.51
CA HIS A 297 15.56 -6.38 -18.93
C HIS A 297 16.78 -6.24 -19.85
N ASP A 298 17.66 -5.27 -19.58
CA ASP A 298 18.89 -5.04 -20.35
C ASP A 298 19.83 -6.26 -20.26
N VAL A 299 20.04 -6.80 -19.06
CA VAL A 299 20.85 -8.01 -18.85
C VAL A 299 20.24 -9.22 -19.57
N ALA A 300 18.94 -9.45 -19.44
CA ALA A 300 18.27 -10.56 -20.13
C ALA A 300 18.36 -10.45 -21.66
N ALA A 301 18.23 -9.24 -22.22
CA ALA A 301 18.33 -8.99 -23.65
C ALA A 301 19.77 -9.20 -24.17
N LEU A 302 20.79 -8.79 -23.42
CA LEU A 302 22.19 -9.05 -23.77
C LEU A 302 22.52 -10.55 -23.75
N GLU A 303 22.08 -11.28 -22.73
CA GLU A 303 22.27 -12.73 -22.64
C GLU A 303 21.53 -13.47 -23.78
N LEU A 304 20.32 -13.03 -24.14
CA LEU A 304 19.58 -13.54 -25.30
C LEU A 304 20.38 -13.35 -26.59
N ARG A 305 20.95 -12.15 -26.81
CA ARG A 305 21.80 -11.89 -27.98
C ARG A 305 23.02 -12.80 -27.99
N ASP A 306 23.68 -12.96 -26.85
CA ASP A 306 24.85 -13.82 -26.73
C ASP A 306 24.52 -15.29 -27.04
N HIS A 307 23.37 -15.77 -26.57
CA HIS A 307 22.87 -17.12 -26.88
C HIS A 307 22.63 -17.35 -28.38
N LEU A 308 22.28 -16.29 -29.11
CA LEU A 308 22.02 -16.33 -30.56
C LEU A 308 23.28 -16.21 -31.43
N LYS A 309 24.46 -15.93 -30.86
CA LYS A 309 25.71 -15.77 -31.64
C LYS A 309 26.08 -17.01 -32.47
N PRO A 310 26.02 -18.26 -31.94
CA PRO A 310 26.37 -19.44 -32.73
C PRO A 310 25.44 -19.63 -33.94
N LEU A 311 24.15 -19.31 -33.79
CA LEU A 311 23.18 -19.37 -34.88
C LEU A 311 23.46 -18.28 -35.93
N ALA A 312 23.83 -17.07 -35.49
CA ALA A 312 24.21 -15.99 -36.40
C ALA A 312 25.46 -16.33 -37.23
N GLN A 313 26.45 -16.96 -36.60
CA GLN A 313 27.65 -17.42 -37.29
C GLN A 313 27.31 -18.48 -38.36
N ALA A 314 26.49 -19.48 -38.01
CA ALA A 314 26.05 -20.49 -38.97
C ALA A 314 25.28 -19.89 -40.15
N ILE A 315 24.49 -18.83 -39.91
CA ILE A 315 23.80 -18.10 -40.98
C ILE A 315 24.81 -17.36 -41.87
N PHE A 316 25.78 -16.68 -41.27
CA PHE A 316 26.82 -15.94 -42.00
C PHE A 316 27.69 -16.87 -42.86
N ASP A 317 28.09 -18.01 -42.32
CA ASP A 317 28.91 -19.03 -43.01
C ASP A 317 28.14 -19.75 -44.15
N GLY A 318 26.90 -19.35 -44.43
CA GLY A 318 26.05 -19.95 -45.46
C GLY A 318 25.55 -21.36 -45.10
N GLN A 319 25.67 -21.77 -43.83
CA GLN A 319 25.17 -23.04 -43.31
C GLN A 319 23.67 -22.98 -42.96
N ALA A 320 23.08 -21.78 -43.02
CA ALA A 320 21.64 -21.49 -42.95
C ALA A 320 21.31 -20.20 -43.72
N GLU A 321 20.31 -20.19 -44.60
CA GLU A 321 19.79 -18.92 -45.15
C GLU A 321 18.71 -18.33 -44.22
N LEU A 322 18.73 -17.00 -44.01
CA LEU A 322 17.66 -16.27 -43.30
C LEU A 322 16.27 -16.53 -43.90
N GLY A 323 16.19 -16.77 -45.22
CA GLY A 323 14.98 -17.19 -45.93
C GLY A 323 14.61 -18.65 -45.67
N GLU A 324 15.58 -19.56 -45.56
CA GLU A 324 15.34 -20.97 -45.21
C GLU A 324 14.79 -21.14 -43.79
N CYS A 325 15.12 -20.27 -42.84
CA CYS A 325 14.49 -20.26 -41.52
C CYS A 325 12.98 -19.96 -41.55
N VAL A 326 12.43 -19.44 -42.64
CA VAL A 326 11.01 -19.04 -42.75
C VAL A 326 10.27 -19.79 -43.87
N THR A 327 10.95 -20.23 -44.95
CA THR A 327 10.23 -20.74 -46.15
C THR A 327 10.77 -22.00 -46.84
N THR A 328 11.93 -22.58 -46.48
CA THR A 328 12.50 -23.71 -47.25
C THR A 328 13.16 -24.81 -46.40
N ALA A 329 12.94 -26.07 -46.78
CA ALA A 329 13.32 -27.27 -46.00
C ALA A 329 14.66 -27.91 -46.40
N THR A 330 15.47 -27.27 -47.24
CA THR A 330 16.56 -27.93 -47.98
C THR A 330 17.98 -27.68 -47.45
N GLY A 331 18.16 -26.80 -46.46
CA GLY A 331 19.46 -26.54 -45.83
C GLY A 331 19.85 -27.53 -44.73
N THR A 332 21.12 -27.48 -44.31
CA THR A 332 21.68 -28.25 -43.18
C THR A 332 21.01 -27.94 -41.83
N LEU A 333 20.35 -26.79 -41.73
CA LEU A 333 19.37 -26.44 -40.69
C LEU A 333 18.00 -26.32 -41.37
N THR A 334 17.12 -27.30 -41.20
CA THR A 334 15.75 -27.23 -41.75
C THR A 334 15.00 -26.04 -41.13
N SER A 335 14.08 -25.39 -41.87
CA SER A 335 13.25 -24.26 -41.40
C SER A 335 12.66 -24.47 -40.00
N THR A 336 12.22 -25.69 -39.71
CA THR A 336 11.67 -26.11 -38.42
C THR A 336 12.70 -26.04 -37.28
N ARG A 337 13.97 -26.38 -37.52
CA ARG A 337 15.05 -26.33 -36.52
C ARG A 337 15.44 -24.90 -36.18
N CYS A 338 15.51 -24.02 -37.17
CA CYS A 338 15.84 -22.61 -36.95
C CYS A 338 14.72 -21.88 -36.18
N LEU A 339 13.45 -22.09 -36.56
CA LEU A 339 12.30 -21.59 -35.80
C LEU A 339 12.29 -22.12 -34.36
N SER A 340 12.58 -23.42 -34.17
CA SER A 340 12.67 -24.00 -32.82
C SER A 340 13.82 -23.43 -32.00
N ALA A 341 14.93 -23.02 -32.62
CA ALA A 341 16.06 -22.40 -31.91
C ALA A 341 15.73 -20.97 -31.46
N ILE A 342 15.02 -20.20 -32.29
CA ILE A 342 14.54 -18.85 -31.93
C ILE A 342 13.46 -18.94 -30.84
N ASP A 343 12.52 -19.87 -30.97
CA ASP A 343 11.48 -20.08 -29.96
C ASP A 343 12.10 -20.55 -28.64
N ALA A 344 13.08 -21.47 -28.66
CA ALA A 344 13.82 -21.89 -27.47
C ALA A 344 14.63 -20.75 -26.84
N ALA A 345 15.27 -19.90 -27.64
CA ALA A 345 15.98 -18.72 -27.15
C ALA A 345 15.01 -17.71 -26.50
N ALA A 346 13.84 -17.49 -27.10
CA ALA A 346 12.80 -16.64 -26.52
C ALA A 346 12.24 -17.20 -25.21
N GLU A 347 12.04 -18.52 -25.09
CA GLU A 347 11.66 -19.17 -23.83
C GLU A 347 12.73 -19.02 -22.75
N GLN A 348 14.02 -19.22 -23.10
CA GLN A 348 15.13 -19.01 -22.16
C GLN A 348 15.21 -17.56 -21.68
N TYR A 349 14.98 -16.60 -22.58
CA TYR A 349 14.88 -15.19 -22.21
C TYR A 349 13.78 -14.94 -21.17
N VAL A 350 12.57 -15.48 -21.39
CA VAL A 350 11.43 -15.33 -20.46
C VAL A 350 11.79 -15.90 -19.08
N LEU A 351 12.36 -17.11 -19.02
CA LEU A 351 12.77 -17.75 -17.77
C LEU A 351 13.88 -16.97 -17.05
N ARG A 352 14.86 -16.48 -17.82
CA ARG A 352 15.98 -15.71 -17.29
C ARG A 352 15.51 -14.37 -16.73
N LEU A 353 14.67 -13.66 -17.46
CA LEU A 353 14.06 -12.41 -17.02
C LEU A 353 13.24 -12.63 -15.74
N GLN A 354 12.45 -13.71 -15.67
CA GLN A 354 11.72 -14.07 -14.44
C GLN A 354 12.67 -14.27 -13.24
N SER A 355 13.83 -14.91 -13.44
CA SER A 355 14.84 -15.07 -12.39
C SER A 355 15.48 -13.75 -11.94
N LEU A 356 15.71 -12.82 -12.88
CA LEU A 356 16.28 -11.50 -12.55
C LEU A 356 15.26 -10.63 -11.83
N ILE A 357 14.00 -10.64 -12.27
CA ILE A 357 12.91 -9.91 -11.62
C ILE A 357 12.69 -10.42 -10.20
N THR A 358 12.61 -11.74 -9.99
CA THR A 358 12.46 -12.32 -8.65
C THR A 358 13.62 -11.95 -7.72
N ASN A 359 14.85 -11.87 -8.25
CA ASN A 359 16.01 -11.36 -7.50
C ASN A 359 15.83 -9.87 -7.13
N VAL A 360 15.46 -9.00 -8.08
CA VAL A 360 15.19 -7.58 -7.81
C VAL A 360 14.12 -7.42 -6.73
N VAL A 361 13.04 -8.19 -6.79
CA VAL A 361 11.99 -8.19 -5.75
C VAL A 361 12.56 -8.65 -4.40
N SER A 362 13.40 -9.67 -4.37
CA SER A 362 13.98 -10.17 -3.11
C SER A 362 15.03 -9.24 -2.50
N VAL A 363 15.75 -8.44 -3.30
CA VAL A 363 16.85 -7.59 -2.79
C VAL A 363 16.38 -6.15 -2.62
N THR A 364 15.91 -5.53 -3.70
CA THR A 364 15.39 -4.16 -3.67
C THR A 364 14.06 -4.12 -2.94
N GLY A 365 13.20 -5.12 -3.19
CA GLY A 365 11.88 -5.19 -2.55
C GLY A 365 11.93 -5.44 -1.06
N GLN A 366 12.82 -6.28 -0.52
CA GLN A 366 12.83 -6.54 0.93
C GLN A 366 13.02 -5.25 1.76
N ARG A 367 13.97 -4.41 1.36
CA ARG A 367 14.22 -3.11 2.02
C ARG A 367 13.05 -2.17 1.85
N ALA A 368 12.55 -2.08 0.62
CA ALA A 368 11.40 -1.28 0.24
C ALA A 368 10.13 -1.64 1.02
N PHE A 369 9.82 -2.93 1.12
CA PHE A 369 8.65 -3.47 1.78
C PHE A 369 8.76 -3.37 3.30
N THR A 370 9.97 -3.49 3.85
CA THR A 370 10.18 -3.24 5.29
C THR A 370 9.87 -1.79 5.63
N GLU A 371 10.36 -0.84 4.82
CA GLU A 371 10.05 0.59 5.03
C GLU A 371 8.57 0.89 4.78
N PHE A 372 7.98 0.30 3.74
CA PHE A 372 6.56 0.45 3.39
C PHE A 372 5.64 -0.07 4.49
N THR A 373 5.93 -1.25 5.03
CA THR A 373 5.22 -1.87 6.15
C THR A 373 5.41 -1.05 7.41
N GLY A 374 6.65 -0.67 7.72
CA GLY A 374 6.96 0.15 8.90
C GLY A 374 6.27 1.51 8.87
N ARG A 375 6.17 2.18 7.71
CA ARG A 375 5.39 3.43 7.61
C ARG A 375 3.90 3.18 7.82
N ALA A 376 3.33 2.13 7.25
CA ALA A 376 1.91 1.79 7.42
C ALA A 376 1.54 1.50 8.88
N GLN A 377 2.41 0.79 9.59
CA GLN A 377 2.25 0.49 11.02
C GLN A 377 2.39 1.75 11.88
N ASN A 378 3.30 2.66 11.51
CA ASN A 378 3.47 3.94 12.21
C ASN A 378 2.32 4.92 11.95
N GLU A 379 1.81 4.98 10.72
CA GLU A 379 0.68 5.83 10.31
C GLU A 379 -0.66 5.32 10.88
N GLY A 380 -0.74 4.02 11.19
CA GLY A 380 -1.88 3.39 11.86
C GLY A 380 -3.07 3.09 10.94
N TRP A 381 -4.13 2.54 11.54
CA TRP A 381 -5.28 1.94 10.86
C TRP A 381 -6.01 2.90 9.92
N PHE A 382 -5.99 4.19 10.23
CA PHE A 382 -6.71 5.22 9.47
C PHE A 382 -6.17 5.35 8.04
N THR A 383 -4.92 4.96 7.82
CA THR A 383 -4.26 4.97 6.51
C THR A 383 -4.41 3.65 5.74
N ALA A 384 -5.17 2.69 6.26
CA ALA A 384 -5.32 1.38 5.64
C ALA A 384 -5.80 1.46 4.18
N GLY A 385 -6.79 2.30 3.92
CA GLY A 385 -7.33 2.49 2.57
C GLY A 385 -6.26 2.97 1.59
N SER A 386 -5.53 4.04 1.93
CA SER A 386 -4.48 4.57 1.07
C SER A 386 -3.30 3.60 0.90
N TRP A 387 -2.96 2.85 1.95
CA TRP A 387 -1.95 1.80 1.88
C TRP A 387 -2.29 0.72 0.85
N PHE A 388 -3.52 0.20 0.85
CA PHE A 388 -3.94 -0.79 -0.15
C PHE A 388 -3.88 -0.24 -1.57
N TYR A 389 -4.29 1.02 -1.78
CA TYR A 389 -4.15 1.66 -3.09
C TYR A 389 -2.69 1.77 -3.53
N ARG A 390 -1.76 2.12 -2.61
CA ARG A 390 -0.32 2.18 -2.89
C ARG A 390 0.24 0.79 -3.24
N LEU A 391 -0.13 -0.24 -2.48
CA LEU A 391 0.27 -1.62 -2.74
C LEU A 391 -0.20 -2.09 -4.12
N ALA A 392 -1.47 -1.82 -4.46
CA ALA A 392 -2.05 -2.16 -5.75
C ALA A 392 -1.36 -1.42 -6.91
N ALA A 393 -1.10 -0.12 -6.76
CA ALA A 393 -0.40 0.67 -7.79
C ALA A 393 1.04 0.18 -8.01
N LEU A 394 1.75 -0.16 -6.94
CA LEU A 394 3.09 -0.74 -7.03
C LEU A 394 3.06 -2.12 -7.72
N SER A 395 2.11 -2.98 -7.35
CA SER A 395 1.94 -4.29 -7.98
C SER A 395 1.59 -4.18 -9.47
N ASP A 396 0.66 -3.29 -9.85
CA ASP A 396 0.33 -3.01 -11.26
C ASP A 396 1.56 -2.51 -12.04
N TYR A 397 2.30 -1.56 -11.47
CA TYR A 397 3.53 -1.04 -12.06
C TYR A 397 4.58 -2.14 -12.27
N MET A 398 4.85 -2.97 -11.25
CA MET A 398 5.80 -4.07 -11.35
C MET A 398 5.35 -5.12 -12.37
N ASN A 399 4.05 -5.44 -12.43
CA ASN A 399 3.50 -6.37 -13.42
C ASN A 399 3.64 -5.82 -14.84
N LYS A 400 3.35 -4.54 -15.06
CA LYS A 400 3.55 -3.87 -16.36
C LYS A 400 5.01 -3.86 -16.76
N MET A 401 5.90 -3.56 -15.82
CA MET A 401 7.35 -3.66 -16.04
C MET A 401 7.78 -5.08 -16.37
N ALA A 402 7.28 -6.11 -15.67
CA ALA A 402 7.61 -7.51 -15.95
C ALA A 402 7.19 -7.93 -17.36
N LEU A 403 6.06 -7.42 -17.85
CA LEU A 403 5.53 -7.68 -19.19
C LEU A 403 6.20 -6.82 -20.29
N ASN A 404 7.04 -5.85 -19.92
CA ASN A 404 7.60 -4.86 -20.83
C ASN A 404 8.82 -5.37 -21.59
N VAL A 405 8.58 -6.24 -22.58
CA VAL A 405 9.65 -6.76 -23.44
C VAL A 405 10.31 -5.62 -24.22
N PRO A 406 11.66 -5.54 -24.27
CA PRO A 406 12.39 -4.53 -25.03
C PRO A 406 11.91 -4.40 -26.49
N GLU A 407 11.70 -3.17 -26.93
CA GLU A 407 11.32 -2.87 -28.30
C GLU A 407 12.57 -2.89 -29.20
N PRO A 408 12.58 -3.67 -30.29
CA PRO A 408 13.74 -3.74 -31.17
C PRO A 408 13.92 -2.45 -31.97
N TYR A 409 15.17 -1.98 -32.06
CA TYR A 409 15.55 -0.85 -32.89
C TYR A 409 15.93 -1.34 -34.30
N PRO A 410 15.42 -0.71 -35.38
CA PRO A 410 15.64 -1.19 -36.73
C PRO A 410 17.13 -1.11 -37.14
N ILE A 411 17.58 -2.11 -37.90
CA ILE A 411 18.91 -2.13 -38.52
C ILE A 411 18.91 -1.12 -39.68
N ARG A 412 19.81 -0.14 -39.62
CA ARG A 412 19.91 0.93 -40.63
C ARG A 412 21.16 0.84 -41.51
N ILE A 413 21.89 -0.27 -41.45
CA ILE A 413 23.13 -0.41 -42.20
C ILE A 413 22.93 -0.24 -43.71
N TRP A 414 21.81 -0.72 -44.25
CA TRP A 414 21.47 -0.67 -45.69
C TRP A 414 21.27 0.75 -46.21
N GLU A 415 20.85 1.68 -45.35
CA GLU A 415 20.71 3.10 -45.71
C GLU A 415 22.06 3.82 -45.79
N LYS A 416 23.11 3.20 -45.25
CA LYS A 416 24.43 3.81 -45.04
C LYS A 416 25.55 3.10 -45.78
N LEU A 417 25.24 1.95 -46.39
CA LEU A 417 26.12 1.28 -47.33
C LEU A 417 26.04 2.01 -48.69
N PRO A 418 27.19 2.16 -49.36
CA PRO A 418 27.35 2.89 -50.62
C PRO A 418 26.69 2.21 -51.83
#